data_AF-A0A3N7CMY9-F1
#
_entry.id   AF-A0A3N7CMY9-F1
#
_cell.length_a   1.000
_cell.length_b   1.000
_cell.length_c   1.000
_cell.angle_alpha   90.00
_cell.angle_beta   90.00
_cell.angle_gamma   90.00
#
_symmetry.space_group_name_H-M   'P 1'
#
loop_
_entity.id
_entity.type
_entity.pdbx_description
1 polymer ?
#
loop_
_entity_poly.entity_id
_entity_poly.type
_entity_poly.pdbx_seq_one_letter_code
_entity_poly.pdbx_strand_id
1 'polypeptide(L)'
;MLHKREHYEKMVNEPRNPSHWHALYLDKSVPFNPDAKAAFLYDSSSKSRQFLYPVAKVFARLSIVLMQLFKIIVPNLINAPKLLHRCLYLGMKYFITPEANFVILRHFYLGSEILRFIKDNVDGAQEIPMNPLKPLSVNEVKDNLFLEHDLNLYNFIINLNTAIAEKGLKIVKKEHPDFSAISTGEIPFEDFRDGWTNFIDLGTAIELFTPVYQFYLTDNDFWRATNSLQLDEVIGIYASTIMDCPEKLTALNNKHPMIPLPTAGAAFRLLLHGFSTEVLHAMLVQGKLELER
;
A
#
# COMPACT_ATOMS: atom_id res chain seq x y z
N MET A 1 11.04 11.33 -15.30
CA MET A 1 10.00 10.78 -16.20
C MET A 1 9.62 9.46 -15.58
N LEU A 2 8.33 9.09 -15.52
CA LEU A 2 7.94 7.81 -14.90
C LEU A 2 8.55 6.63 -15.69
N HIS A 3 9.39 5.83 -15.04
CA HIS A 3 9.97 4.63 -15.64
C HIS A 3 9.02 3.43 -15.51
N LYS A 4 8.52 2.97 -16.66
CA LYS A 4 7.61 1.83 -16.79
C LYS A 4 8.35 0.59 -17.32
N ARG A 5 7.61 -0.47 -17.67
CA ARG A 5 8.11 -1.78 -18.11
C ARG A 5 9.21 -1.71 -19.17
N GLU A 6 9.13 -0.75 -20.08
CA GLU A 6 10.04 -0.64 -21.23
C GLU A 6 11.49 -0.39 -20.81
N HIS A 7 11.71 0.19 -19.63
CA HIS A 7 13.05 0.42 -19.09
C HIS A 7 13.81 -0.90 -18.90
N TYR A 8 13.17 -1.88 -18.28
CA TYR A 8 13.78 -3.18 -18.01
C TYR A 8 13.68 -4.12 -19.20
N GLU A 9 12.62 -4.06 -20.00
CA GLU A 9 12.47 -4.91 -21.20
C GLU A 9 13.56 -4.66 -22.26
N LYS A 10 14.10 -3.45 -22.32
CA LYS A 10 15.21 -3.08 -23.22
C LYS A 10 16.60 -3.31 -22.60
N MET A 11 16.68 -3.68 -21.32
CA MET A 11 17.95 -3.88 -20.64
C MET A 11 18.58 -5.18 -21.11
N VAL A 12 19.87 -5.14 -21.44
CA VAL A 12 20.64 -6.34 -21.82
C VAL A 12 21.34 -6.87 -20.57
N ASN A 13 21.26 -8.18 -20.34
CA ASN A 13 21.98 -8.81 -19.24
C ASN A 13 23.50 -8.77 -19.49
N GLU A 14 24.26 -8.28 -18.51
CA GLU A 14 25.73 -8.32 -18.52
C GLU A 14 26.22 -9.46 -17.61
N PRO A 15 26.69 -10.60 -18.15
CA PRO A 15 27.00 -11.77 -17.31
C PRO A 15 28.09 -11.57 -16.25
N ARG A 16 28.97 -10.57 -16.45
CA ARG A 16 30.03 -10.23 -15.49
C ARG A 16 29.61 -9.15 -14.49
N ASN A 17 28.45 -8.53 -14.67
CA ASN A 17 27.91 -7.48 -13.82
C ASN A 17 26.36 -7.47 -13.88
N PRO A 18 25.69 -8.56 -13.46
CA PRO A 18 24.25 -8.66 -13.61
C PRO A 18 23.54 -7.61 -12.73
N SER A 19 22.53 -6.95 -13.29
CA SER A 19 21.69 -6.03 -12.54
C SER A 19 20.72 -6.81 -11.63
N HIS A 20 20.83 -6.58 -10.31
CA HIS A 20 19.90 -7.12 -9.31
C HIS A 20 18.44 -6.77 -9.67
N TRP A 21 18.19 -5.52 -10.05
CA TRP A 21 16.85 -5.02 -10.37
C TRP A 21 16.29 -5.65 -11.65
N HIS A 22 17.14 -5.87 -12.65
CA HIS A 22 16.74 -6.54 -13.89
C HIS A 22 16.35 -8.00 -13.63
N ALA A 23 17.14 -8.71 -12.81
CA ALA A 23 16.83 -10.08 -12.42
C ALA A 23 15.47 -10.15 -11.69
N LEU A 24 15.22 -9.26 -10.73
CA LEU A 24 13.94 -9.18 -10.03
C LEU A 24 12.78 -8.83 -10.97
N TYR A 25 12.99 -7.93 -11.94
CA TYR A 25 11.96 -7.56 -12.91
C TYR A 25 11.56 -8.75 -13.79
N LEU A 26 12.54 -9.47 -14.35
CA LEU A 26 12.31 -10.62 -15.23
C LEU A 26 11.71 -11.83 -14.50
N ASP A 27 12.00 -11.99 -13.21
CA ASP A 27 11.34 -13.02 -12.41
C ASP A 27 9.82 -12.80 -12.39
N LYS A 28 9.04 -13.82 -12.70
CA LYS A 28 7.57 -13.75 -12.71
C LYS A 28 6.94 -14.62 -11.62
N SER A 29 7.75 -15.11 -10.68
CA SER A 29 7.29 -16.01 -9.62
C SER A 29 6.33 -15.32 -8.65
N VAL A 30 6.59 -14.03 -8.35
CA VAL A 30 5.68 -13.17 -7.57
C VAL A 30 4.77 -12.39 -8.53
N PRO A 31 3.43 -12.58 -8.48
CA PRO A 31 2.49 -11.80 -9.27
C PRO A 31 2.67 -10.31 -9.00
N PHE A 32 2.79 -9.50 -10.06
CA PHE A 32 2.90 -8.05 -9.94
C PHE A 32 2.51 -7.40 -11.27
N ASN A 33 1.91 -6.21 -11.24
CA ASN A 33 1.70 -5.44 -12.47
C ASN A 33 3.06 -5.03 -13.08
N PRO A 34 3.34 -5.27 -14.38
CA PRO A 34 4.65 -5.01 -14.97
C PRO A 34 5.14 -3.56 -14.82
N ASP A 35 4.26 -2.58 -15.02
CA ASP A 35 4.63 -1.16 -14.92
C ASP A 35 4.87 -0.75 -13.46
N ALA A 36 4.02 -1.24 -12.54
CA ALA A 36 4.21 -1.01 -11.11
C ALA A 36 5.51 -1.65 -10.59
N LYS A 37 5.84 -2.86 -11.08
CA LYS A 37 7.07 -3.57 -10.74
C LYS A 37 8.29 -2.78 -11.22
N ALA A 38 8.25 -2.29 -12.46
CA ALA A 38 9.30 -1.46 -13.02
C ALA A 38 9.50 -0.17 -12.20
N ALA A 39 8.41 0.56 -11.94
CA ALA A 39 8.46 1.79 -11.15
C ALA A 39 9.02 1.53 -9.75
N PHE A 40 8.54 0.50 -9.05
CA PHE A 40 9.01 0.14 -7.71
C PHE A 40 10.50 -0.21 -7.67
N LEU A 41 10.99 -1.02 -8.61
CA LEU A 41 12.39 -1.44 -8.66
C LEU A 41 13.30 -0.28 -9.08
N TYR A 42 12.86 0.56 -10.03
CA TYR A 42 13.60 1.75 -10.42
C TYR A 42 13.75 2.72 -9.25
N ASP A 43 12.65 3.01 -8.55
CA ASP A 43 12.64 3.86 -7.36
C ASP A 43 13.57 3.33 -6.25
N SER A 44 13.51 2.02 -6.01
CA SER A 44 14.36 1.31 -5.05
C SER A 44 15.85 1.31 -5.43
N SER A 45 16.18 1.53 -6.70
CA SER A 45 17.57 1.62 -7.20
C SER A 45 18.17 3.03 -7.09
N SER A 46 17.41 4.02 -6.62
CA SER A 46 17.78 5.43 -6.64
C SER A 46 18.92 5.80 -5.67
N LYS A 47 19.58 6.93 -5.96
CA LYS A 47 20.58 7.53 -5.06
C LYS A 47 19.99 7.96 -3.71
N SER A 48 18.71 8.34 -3.68
CA SER A 48 18.00 8.60 -2.43
C SER A 48 18.01 7.34 -1.56
N ARG A 49 17.67 6.19 -2.15
CA ARG A 49 17.67 4.92 -1.42
C ARG A 49 19.05 4.51 -0.93
N GLN A 50 20.08 4.74 -1.74
CA GLN A 50 21.44 4.35 -1.40
C GLN A 50 22.09 5.26 -0.33
N PHE A 51 21.92 6.58 -0.45
CA PHE A 51 22.70 7.55 0.33
C PHE A 51 21.87 8.37 1.32
N LEU A 52 20.63 8.74 0.96
CA LEU A 52 19.77 9.52 1.86
C LEU A 52 19.10 8.63 2.90
N TYR A 53 18.60 7.45 2.50
CA TYR A 53 17.85 6.55 3.38
C TYR A 53 18.60 6.19 4.69
N PRO A 54 19.89 5.79 4.69
CA PRO A 54 20.57 5.41 5.93
C PRO A 54 20.62 6.55 6.95
N VAL A 55 20.80 7.78 6.47
CA VAL A 55 20.84 8.99 7.29
C VAL A 55 19.44 9.37 7.76
N ALA A 56 18.47 9.44 6.84
CA ALA A 56 17.07 9.77 7.12
C ALA A 56 16.47 8.82 8.16
N LYS A 57 16.77 7.52 8.07
CA LYS A 57 16.34 6.48 9.00
C LYS A 57 16.77 6.74 10.44
N VAL A 58 18.01 7.19 10.66
CA VAL A 58 18.49 7.49 12.01
C VAL A 58 17.70 8.66 12.59
N PHE A 59 17.59 9.76 11.84
CA PHE A 59 16.88 10.96 12.32
C PHE A 59 15.38 10.73 12.51
N ALA A 60 14.73 10.01 11.59
CA ALA A 60 13.31 9.68 11.70
C ALA A 60 13.02 8.85 12.94
N ARG A 61 13.81 7.81 13.21
CA ARG A 61 13.64 6.95 14.39
C ARG A 61 13.91 7.68 15.70
N LEU A 62 14.94 8.51 15.75
CA LEU A 62 15.17 9.38 16.91
C LEU A 62 13.99 10.33 17.12
N SER A 63 13.45 10.92 16.04
CA SER A 63 12.28 11.79 16.11
C SER A 63 11.04 11.06 16.64
N ILE A 64 10.82 9.81 16.25
CA ILE A 64 9.73 8.97 16.77
C ILE A 64 9.84 8.80 18.28
N VAL A 65 11.03 8.44 18.78
CA VAL A 65 11.28 8.25 20.22
C VAL A 65 11.09 9.57 20.98
N LEU A 66 11.65 10.66 20.48
CA LEU A 66 11.45 11.99 21.07
C LEU A 66 9.97 12.38 21.13
N MET A 67 9.22 12.05 20.08
CA MET A 67 7.78 12.29 20.03
C MET A 67 7.00 11.41 21.01
N GLN A 68 7.39 10.14 21.19
CA GLN A 68 6.80 9.27 22.22
C GLN A 68 7.04 9.85 23.61
N LEU A 69 8.27 10.27 23.91
CA LEU A 69 8.61 10.89 25.20
C LEU A 69 7.82 12.19 25.42
N PHE A 70 7.69 13.03 24.40
CA PHE A 70 6.89 14.25 24.46
C PHE A 70 5.42 13.95 24.79
N LYS A 71 4.83 12.98 24.10
CA LYS A 71 3.41 12.63 24.27
C LYS A 71 3.10 11.88 25.57
N ILE A 72 4.09 11.26 26.21
CA ILE A 72 3.93 10.77 27.60
C ILE A 72 3.60 11.94 28.55
N ILE A 73 4.21 13.10 28.33
CA ILE A 73 4.03 14.28 29.20
C ILE A 73 2.76 15.04 28.81
N VAL A 74 2.49 15.21 27.51
CA VAL A 74 1.32 15.96 27.02
C VAL A 74 0.56 15.17 25.95
N PRO A 75 -0.22 14.15 26.36
CA PRO A 75 -0.93 13.30 25.41
C PRO A 75 -2.01 14.09 24.66
N ASN A 76 -2.17 13.79 23.38
CA ASN A 76 -3.24 14.32 22.51
C ASN A 76 -3.31 15.86 22.38
N LEU A 77 -2.22 16.60 22.67
CA LEU A 77 -2.18 18.05 22.49
C LEU A 77 -2.38 18.46 21.02
N ILE A 78 -1.85 17.66 20.10
CA ILE A 78 -1.86 17.95 18.66
C ILE A 78 -2.80 16.94 17.98
N ASN A 79 -3.79 17.49 17.29
CA ASN A 79 -4.67 16.74 16.40
C ASN A 79 -5.01 17.62 15.18
N ALA A 80 -4.21 17.49 14.12
CA ALA A 80 -4.34 18.33 12.92
C ALA A 80 -4.25 17.50 11.63
N PRO A 81 -5.19 16.57 11.39
CA PRO A 81 -5.16 15.66 10.23
C PRO A 81 -5.17 16.41 8.90
N LYS A 82 -5.87 17.54 8.79
CA LYS A 82 -5.85 18.37 7.56
C LYS A 82 -4.47 18.96 7.28
N LEU A 83 -3.74 19.36 8.32
CA LEU A 83 -2.38 19.90 8.15
C LEU A 83 -1.40 18.78 7.79
N LEU A 84 -1.55 17.60 8.39
CA LEU A 84 -0.83 16.39 8.00
C LEU A 84 -0.99 16.12 6.50
N HIS A 85 -2.22 16.01 6.00
CA HIS A 85 -2.47 15.69 4.59
C HIS A 85 -1.98 16.79 3.64
N ARG A 86 -2.02 18.06 4.06
CA ARG A 86 -1.39 19.15 3.31
C ARG A 86 0.13 19.01 3.26
N CYS A 87 0.78 18.63 4.35
CA CYS A 87 2.22 18.35 4.37
C CYS A 87 2.58 17.17 3.45
N LEU A 88 1.81 16.08 3.49
CA LEU A 88 2.01 14.92 2.63
C LEU A 88 1.82 15.28 1.16
N TYR A 89 0.76 16.03 0.83
CA TYR A 89 0.54 16.54 -0.52
C TYR A 89 1.75 17.34 -1.03
N LEU A 90 2.24 18.30 -0.23
CA LEU A 90 3.38 19.12 -0.63
C LEU A 90 4.64 18.26 -0.81
N GLY A 91 4.85 17.30 0.09
CA GLY A 91 5.91 16.31 0.00
C GLY A 91 5.85 15.49 -1.29
N MET A 92 4.70 14.86 -1.54
CA MET A 92 4.41 14.07 -2.74
C MET A 92 4.60 14.87 -4.01
N LYS A 93 3.99 16.05 -4.10
CA LYS A 93 4.06 16.90 -5.30
C LYS A 93 5.48 17.38 -5.58
N TYR A 94 6.20 17.84 -4.56
CA TYR A 94 7.44 18.58 -4.77
C TYR A 94 8.72 17.76 -4.58
N PHE A 95 8.72 16.71 -3.77
CA PHE A 95 9.96 16.04 -3.36
C PHE A 95 10.03 14.55 -3.72
N ILE A 96 8.89 13.87 -3.80
CA ILE A 96 8.84 12.43 -4.05
C ILE A 96 8.93 12.14 -5.54
N THR A 97 9.64 11.08 -5.92
CA THR A 97 9.79 10.63 -7.32
C THR A 97 8.43 10.35 -7.97
N PRO A 98 8.31 10.49 -9.30
CA PRO A 98 7.09 10.10 -10.00
C PRO A 98 6.79 8.60 -9.85
N GLU A 99 7.81 7.74 -9.78
CA GLU A 99 7.66 6.30 -9.53
C GLU A 99 7.02 6.01 -8.17
N ALA A 100 7.49 6.67 -7.10
CA ALA A 100 6.93 6.50 -5.77
C ALA A 100 5.49 7.03 -5.70
N ASN A 101 5.21 8.21 -6.27
CA ASN A 101 3.83 8.73 -6.33
C ASN A 101 2.90 7.79 -7.11
N PHE A 102 3.38 7.21 -8.21
CA PHE A 102 2.64 6.23 -9.00
C PHE A 102 2.21 5.03 -8.15
N VAL A 103 3.15 4.37 -7.47
CA VAL A 103 2.81 3.20 -6.65
C VAL A 103 2.01 3.55 -5.37
N ILE A 104 2.20 4.76 -4.81
CA ILE A 104 1.38 5.25 -3.68
C ILE A 104 -0.09 5.40 -4.09
N LEU A 105 -0.39 6.07 -5.21
CA LEU A 105 -1.78 6.26 -5.64
C LEU A 105 -2.42 4.93 -6.07
N ARG A 106 -1.65 4.06 -6.73
CA ARG A 106 -2.08 2.71 -7.07
C ARG A 106 -2.52 1.93 -5.85
N HIS A 107 -1.76 1.96 -4.76
CA HIS A 107 -2.11 1.25 -3.53
C HIS A 107 -3.54 1.54 -3.06
N PHE A 108 -3.96 2.81 -2.99
CA PHE A 108 -5.32 3.17 -2.57
C PHE A 108 -6.37 2.65 -3.56
N TYR A 109 -6.11 2.86 -4.86
CA TYR A 109 -7.02 2.47 -5.93
C TYR A 109 -7.26 0.95 -5.92
N LEU A 110 -6.18 0.18 -5.91
CA LEU A 110 -6.20 -1.28 -5.95
C LEU A 110 -6.76 -1.87 -4.66
N GLY A 111 -6.41 -1.29 -3.50
CA GLY A 111 -6.97 -1.70 -2.21
C GLY A 111 -8.49 -1.63 -2.20
N SER A 112 -9.06 -0.56 -2.77
CA SER A 112 -10.51 -0.42 -2.90
C SER A 112 -11.15 -1.47 -3.82
N GLU A 113 -10.47 -1.87 -4.89
CA GLU A 113 -10.92 -2.95 -5.77
C GLU A 113 -10.90 -4.31 -5.08
N ILE A 114 -9.84 -4.61 -4.31
CA ILE A 114 -9.70 -5.85 -3.55
C ILE A 114 -10.81 -5.98 -2.50
N LEU A 115 -11.05 -4.92 -1.72
CA LEU A 115 -12.12 -4.95 -0.70
C LEU A 115 -13.50 -5.14 -1.34
N ARG A 116 -13.74 -4.49 -2.48
CA ARG A 116 -14.98 -4.68 -3.23
C ARG A 116 -15.11 -6.09 -3.81
N PHE A 117 -14.04 -6.66 -4.35
CA PHE A 117 -14.01 -8.05 -4.80
C PHE A 117 -14.42 -9.00 -3.68
N ILE A 118 -13.85 -8.84 -2.47
CA ILE A 118 -14.22 -9.67 -1.31
C ILE A 118 -15.71 -9.51 -1.00
N LYS A 119 -16.21 -8.28 -0.92
CA LYS A 119 -17.62 -8.00 -0.62
C LYS A 119 -18.56 -8.64 -1.63
N ASP A 120 -18.29 -8.45 -2.92
CA ASP A 120 -19.15 -8.90 -4.02
C ASP A 120 -19.14 -10.45 -4.15
N ASN A 121 -18.16 -11.13 -3.54
CA ASN A 121 -18.03 -12.59 -3.51
C ASN A 121 -18.44 -13.25 -2.18
N VAL A 122 -18.98 -12.50 -1.21
CA VAL A 122 -19.60 -13.08 -0.01
C VAL A 122 -21.12 -12.99 -0.15
N ASP A 123 -21.80 -14.14 -0.22
CA ASP A 123 -23.26 -14.16 -0.38
C ASP A 123 -23.93 -13.48 0.82
N GLY A 124 -24.78 -12.49 0.55
CA GLY A 124 -25.47 -11.71 1.58
C GLY A 124 -24.70 -10.50 2.10
N ALA A 125 -23.50 -10.21 1.59
CA ALA A 125 -22.68 -9.06 2.00
C ALA A 125 -22.98 -7.75 1.23
N GLN A 126 -24.02 -7.71 0.40
CA GLN A 126 -24.30 -6.56 -0.49
C GLN A 126 -24.55 -5.26 0.28
N GLU A 127 -25.12 -5.36 1.48
CA GLU A 127 -25.44 -4.22 2.36
C GLU A 127 -24.23 -3.68 3.15
N ILE A 128 -23.06 -4.35 3.09
CA ILE A 128 -21.87 -3.86 3.79
C ILE A 128 -21.44 -2.51 3.19
N PRO A 129 -21.37 -1.45 4.02
CA PRO A 129 -21.01 -0.13 3.53
C PRO A 129 -19.55 -0.11 3.10
N MET A 130 -19.29 0.62 2.01
CA MET A 130 -17.98 0.81 1.42
C MET A 130 -17.77 2.29 1.13
N ASN A 131 -16.55 2.76 1.33
CA ASN A 131 -16.13 4.10 0.95
C ASN A 131 -14.86 3.97 0.10
N PRO A 132 -14.97 3.62 -1.20
CA PRO A 132 -13.81 3.33 -2.03
C PRO A 132 -12.97 4.59 -2.28
N LEU A 133 -11.66 4.44 -2.17
CA LEU A 133 -10.66 5.48 -2.48
C LEU A 133 -10.00 5.16 -3.81
N LYS A 134 -10.29 5.96 -4.84
CA LYS A 134 -9.75 5.80 -6.19
C LYS A 134 -9.09 7.10 -6.67
N PRO A 135 -8.04 7.61 -5.98
CA PRO A 135 -7.40 8.85 -6.36
C PRO A 135 -6.80 8.74 -7.76
N LEU A 136 -7.00 9.76 -8.60
CA LEU A 136 -6.40 9.84 -9.93
C LEU A 136 -5.27 10.87 -10.01
N SER A 137 -5.10 11.68 -8.96
CA SER A 137 -4.07 12.71 -8.89
C SER A 137 -3.47 12.83 -7.49
N VAL A 138 -2.24 13.36 -7.43
CA VAL A 138 -1.63 13.72 -6.14
C VAL A 138 -2.45 14.81 -5.42
N ASN A 139 -3.23 15.61 -6.13
CA ASN A 139 -4.06 16.65 -5.53
C ASN A 139 -5.16 16.10 -4.62
N GLU A 140 -5.69 14.91 -4.92
CA GLU A 140 -6.76 14.26 -4.15
C GLU A 140 -6.29 13.72 -2.79
N VAL A 141 -4.98 13.72 -2.53
CA VAL A 141 -4.41 13.32 -1.24
C VAL A 141 -4.69 14.32 -0.11
N LYS A 142 -4.97 15.59 -0.45
CA LYS A 142 -5.07 16.70 0.53
C LYS A 142 -6.18 16.53 1.56
N ASP A 143 -7.24 15.82 1.20
CA ASP A 143 -8.50 15.79 1.95
C ASP A 143 -8.65 14.50 2.74
N ASN A 144 -7.73 14.25 3.68
CA ASN A 144 -7.76 13.12 4.63
C ASN A 144 -7.60 11.70 4.05
N LEU A 145 -7.18 11.58 2.78
CA LEU A 145 -7.12 10.31 2.06
C LEU A 145 -6.45 9.15 2.82
N PHE A 146 -5.30 9.39 3.47
CA PHE A 146 -4.62 8.33 4.21
C PHE A 146 -5.33 7.93 5.51
N LEU A 147 -5.96 8.89 6.20
CA LEU A 147 -6.73 8.60 7.40
C LEU A 147 -7.99 7.81 7.04
N GLU A 148 -8.67 8.21 5.97
CA GLU A 148 -9.84 7.51 5.46
C GLU A 148 -9.49 6.09 5.01
N HIS A 149 -8.33 5.89 4.39
CA HIS A 149 -7.83 4.57 4.00
C HIS A 149 -7.78 3.59 5.18
N ASP A 150 -7.14 3.98 6.27
CA ASP A 150 -7.06 3.13 7.47
C ASP A 150 -8.44 2.85 8.06
N LEU A 151 -9.30 3.87 8.16
CA LEU A 151 -10.65 3.74 8.69
C LEU A 151 -11.51 2.80 7.84
N ASN A 152 -11.41 2.89 6.52
CA ASN A 152 -12.16 2.05 5.59
C ASN A 152 -11.82 0.58 5.79
N LEU A 153 -10.54 0.25 5.99
CA LEU A 153 -10.09 -1.12 6.21
C LEU A 153 -10.63 -1.71 7.51
N TYR A 154 -10.54 -0.96 8.62
CA TYR A 154 -11.11 -1.37 9.90
C TYR A 154 -12.62 -1.55 9.82
N ASN A 155 -13.34 -0.56 9.28
CA ASN A 155 -14.80 -0.60 9.17
C ASN A 155 -15.26 -1.75 8.28
N PHE A 156 -14.57 -2.03 7.18
CA PHE A 156 -14.89 -3.16 6.31
C PHE A 156 -14.80 -4.49 7.07
N ILE A 157 -13.68 -4.74 7.77
CA ILE A 157 -13.47 -5.98 8.53
C ILE A 157 -14.51 -6.10 9.65
N ILE A 158 -14.76 -5.04 10.40
CA ILE A 158 -15.75 -5.03 11.48
C ILE A 158 -17.13 -5.37 10.91
N ASN A 159 -17.59 -4.65 9.90
CA ASN A 159 -18.93 -4.83 9.34
C ASN A 159 -19.13 -6.21 8.71
N LEU A 160 -18.12 -6.72 7.99
CA LEU A 160 -18.16 -8.06 7.41
C LEU A 160 -18.23 -9.15 8.47
N ASN A 161 -17.40 -9.08 9.52
CA ASN A 161 -17.40 -10.10 10.56
C ASN A 161 -18.64 -10.04 11.45
N THR A 162 -19.18 -8.84 11.71
CA THR A 162 -20.49 -8.68 12.37
C THR A 162 -21.58 -9.34 11.54
N ALA A 163 -21.63 -9.09 10.22
CA ALA A 163 -22.61 -9.72 9.34
C ALA A 163 -22.46 -11.25 9.29
N ILE A 164 -21.22 -11.77 9.26
CA ILE A 164 -20.93 -13.21 9.36
C ILE A 164 -21.52 -13.79 10.65
N ALA A 165 -21.31 -13.13 11.79
CA ALA A 165 -21.79 -13.60 13.09
C ALA A 165 -23.32 -13.52 13.21
N GLU A 166 -23.94 -12.43 12.77
CA GLU A 166 -25.38 -12.16 12.95
C GLU A 166 -26.25 -12.86 11.90
N LYS A 167 -25.82 -12.84 10.63
CA LYS A 167 -26.58 -13.37 9.48
C LYS A 167 -26.10 -14.77 9.05
N GLY A 168 -25.04 -15.31 9.67
CA GLY A 168 -24.48 -16.61 9.33
C GLY A 168 -23.78 -16.67 7.97
N LEU A 169 -23.29 -15.52 7.47
CA LEU A 169 -22.56 -15.45 6.19
C LEU A 169 -21.27 -16.26 6.27
N LYS A 170 -20.72 -16.66 5.12
CA LYS A 170 -19.45 -17.40 5.07
C LYS A 170 -18.58 -16.91 3.93
N ILE A 171 -17.28 -16.79 4.20
CA ILE A 171 -16.25 -16.62 3.19
C ILE A 171 -15.82 -18.03 2.77
N VAL A 172 -16.16 -18.42 1.55
CA VAL A 172 -15.90 -19.74 1.00
C VAL A 172 -15.39 -19.60 -0.42
N LYS A 173 -14.78 -20.67 -0.93
CA LYS A 173 -14.45 -20.80 -2.35
C LYS A 173 -15.64 -20.45 -3.25
N LYS A 174 -15.38 -19.72 -4.31
CA LYS A 174 -16.32 -19.46 -5.41
C LYS A 174 -15.83 -20.15 -6.67
N GLU A 175 -16.67 -20.99 -7.28
CA GLU A 175 -16.37 -21.63 -8.57
C GLU A 175 -16.29 -20.60 -9.71
N HIS A 176 -17.12 -19.54 -9.62
CA HIS A 176 -17.11 -18.41 -10.54
C HIS A 176 -17.07 -17.10 -9.74
N PRO A 177 -15.89 -16.68 -9.25
CA PRO A 177 -15.79 -15.42 -8.53
C PRO A 177 -16.17 -14.22 -9.43
N ASP A 178 -16.81 -13.21 -8.84
CA ASP A 178 -17.12 -11.95 -9.51
C ASP A 178 -15.88 -11.04 -9.53
N PHE A 179 -15.30 -10.83 -10.71
CA PHE A 179 -14.16 -9.94 -10.94
C PHE A 179 -14.55 -8.58 -11.53
N SER A 180 -15.83 -8.19 -11.48
CA SER A 180 -16.32 -6.91 -12.02
C SER A 180 -15.63 -5.70 -11.37
N ALA A 181 -15.23 -5.84 -10.11
CA ALA A 181 -14.48 -4.82 -9.37
C ALA A 181 -13.01 -4.67 -9.78
N ILE A 182 -12.42 -5.68 -10.43
CA ILE A 182 -10.98 -5.76 -10.71
C ILE A 182 -10.66 -5.21 -12.10
N SER A 183 -9.91 -4.11 -12.14
CA SER A 183 -9.41 -3.51 -13.36
C SER A 183 -8.18 -4.25 -13.91
N THR A 184 -8.11 -4.43 -15.23
CA THR A 184 -6.97 -5.07 -15.94
C THR A 184 -6.11 -4.07 -16.72
N GLY A 185 -6.67 -2.90 -17.01
CA GLY A 185 -6.05 -1.85 -17.82
C GLY A 185 -5.21 -0.87 -17.01
N GLU A 186 -4.70 0.14 -17.71
CA GLU A 186 -4.00 1.26 -17.09
C GLU A 186 -4.97 2.12 -16.27
N ILE A 187 -4.53 2.53 -15.09
CA ILE A 187 -5.27 3.49 -14.26
C ILE A 187 -4.98 4.88 -14.82
N PRO A 188 -6.02 5.69 -15.13
CA PRO A 188 -5.86 6.97 -15.81
C PRO A 188 -5.41 8.06 -14.83
N PHE A 189 -4.20 7.91 -14.27
CA PHE A 189 -3.60 8.93 -13.41
C PHE A 189 -3.28 10.19 -14.21
N GLU A 190 -3.41 11.35 -13.56
CA GLU A 190 -2.79 12.58 -14.02
C GLU A 190 -1.27 12.45 -14.04
N ASP A 191 -0.61 13.28 -14.86
CA ASP A 191 0.85 13.31 -14.93
C ASP A 191 1.48 13.65 -13.58
N PHE A 192 2.45 12.84 -13.17
CA PHE A 192 3.24 13.10 -11.98
C PHE A 192 4.29 14.18 -12.27
N ARG A 193 4.39 15.18 -11.38
CA ARG A 193 5.44 16.19 -11.48
C ARG A 193 6.82 15.51 -11.38
N ASP A 194 7.69 15.89 -12.31
CA ASP A 194 9.04 15.36 -12.47
C ASP A 194 10.06 16.50 -12.53
N GLY A 195 10.16 17.27 -11.44
CA GLY A 195 11.13 18.34 -11.29
C GLY A 195 12.43 17.87 -10.65
N TRP A 196 13.48 18.71 -10.71
CA TRP A 196 14.78 18.40 -10.08
C TRP A 196 14.71 18.13 -8.56
N THR A 197 13.65 18.57 -7.90
CA THR A 197 13.38 18.30 -6.48
C THR A 197 12.70 16.96 -6.23
N ASN A 198 12.10 16.32 -7.24
CA ASN A 198 11.42 15.02 -7.14
C ASN A 198 12.44 13.86 -7.15
N PHE A 199 13.26 13.76 -6.10
CA PHE A 199 14.34 12.77 -6.02
C PHE A 199 14.24 11.81 -4.83
N ILE A 200 13.29 12.02 -3.91
CA ILE A 200 13.13 11.18 -2.72
C ILE A 200 12.33 9.92 -3.08
N ASP A 201 12.94 8.76 -2.91
CA ASP A 201 12.31 7.47 -3.16
C ASP A 201 11.22 7.14 -2.13
N LEU A 202 10.38 6.17 -2.46
CA LEU A 202 9.26 5.70 -1.64
C LEU A 202 9.69 5.31 -0.22
N GLY A 203 10.74 4.50 -0.10
CA GLY A 203 11.20 4.00 1.19
C GLY A 203 11.74 5.11 2.08
N THR A 204 12.48 6.04 1.50
CA THR A 204 12.98 7.23 2.21
C THR A 204 11.84 8.20 2.57
N ALA A 205 10.90 8.42 1.67
CA ALA A 205 9.74 9.26 1.92
C ALA A 205 8.88 8.73 3.07
N ILE A 206 8.59 7.43 3.08
CA ILE A 206 7.84 6.77 4.16
C ILE A 206 8.56 6.95 5.51
N GLU A 207 9.88 6.73 5.54
CA GLU A 207 10.66 6.88 6.77
C GLU A 207 10.62 8.33 7.27
N LEU A 208 10.73 9.33 6.39
CA LEU A 208 10.65 10.75 6.73
C LEU A 208 9.24 11.21 7.17
N PHE A 209 8.19 10.65 6.57
CA PHE A 209 6.81 11.02 6.92
C PHE A 209 6.28 10.32 8.16
N THR A 210 6.82 9.18 8.56
CA THR A 210 6.39 8.48 9.77
C THR A 210 6.42 9.37 11.03
N PRO A 211 7.49 10.12 11.35
CA PRO A 211 7.47 11.06 12.48
C PRO A 211 6.53 12.26 12.25
N VAL A 212 6.32 12.70 11.01
CA VAL A 212 5.35 13.77 10.68
C VAL A 212 3.92 13.30 10.98
N TYR A 213 3.60 12.06 10.63
CA TYR A 213 2.36 11.38 11.00
C TYR A 213 2.16 11.35 12.50
N GLN A 214 3.17 10.86 13.22
CA GLN A 214 3.11 10.74 14.67
C GLN A 214 2.91 12.10 15.34
N PHE A 215 3.51 13.16 14.81
CA PHE A 215 3.39 14.51 15.36
C PHE A 215 1.97 15.07 15.22
N TYR A 216 1.35 14.95 14.05
CA TYR A 216 0.07 15.58 13.76
C TYR A 216 -1.16 14.78 14.20
N LEU A 217 -1.00 13.48 14.48
CA LEU A 217 -2.08 12.60 14.91
C LEU A 217 -2.11 12.44 16.43
N THR A 218 -3.29 12.09 16.96
CA THR A 218 -3.41 11.58 18.32
C THR A 218 -2.67 10.24 18.46
N ASP A 219 -2.37 9.82 19.69
CA ASP A 219 -1.70 8.52 19.89
C ASP A 219 -2.58 7.36 19.45
N ASN A 220 -3.88 7.44 19.67
CA ASN A 220 -4.82 6.43 19.20
C ASN A 220 -4.88 6.37 17.66
N ASP A 221 -4.84 7.52 16.98
CA ASP A 221 -4.87 7.55 15.51
C ASP A 221 -3.56 7.01 14.92
N PHE A 222 -2.42 7.40 15.48
CA PHE A 222 -1.13 6.86 15.04
C PHE A 222 -1.01 5.36 15.34
N TRP A 223 -1.48 4.91 16.50
CA TRP A 223 -1.52 3.49 16.85
C TRP A 223 -2.41 2.71 15.88
N ARG A 224 -3.59 3.24 15.56
CA ARG A 224 -4.51 2.63 14.60
C ARG A 224 -3.88 2.53 13.21
N ALA A 225 -3.28 3.60 12.70
CA ALA A 225 -2.60 3.60 11.41
C ALA A 225 -1.43 2.61 11.34
N THR A 226 -0.65 2.45 12.42
CA THR A 226 0.46 1.49 12.42
C THR A 226 0.02 0.03 12.58
N ASN A 227 -1.15 -0.23 13.17
CA ASN A 227 -1.71 -1.57 13.32
C ASN A 227 -2.63 -1.96 12.15
N SER A 228 -3.15 -1.00 11.36
CA SER A 228 -3.90 -1.30 10.12
C SER A 228 -3.07 -2.12 9.13
N LEU A 229 -1.74 -1.90 9.10
CA LEU A 229 -0.77 -2.66 8.29
C LEU A 229 -0.75 -4.17 8.59
N GLN A 230 -1.36 -4.60 9.70
CA GLN A 230 -1.49 -6.02 10.04
C GLN A 230 -2.67 -6.70 9.35
N LEU A 231 -3.65 -5.90 8.92
CA LEU A 231 -4.90 -6.36 8.33
C LEU A 231 -4.72 -6.86 6.90
N ASP A 232 -3.58 -6.60 6.26
CA ASP A 232 -3.21 -7.16 4.95
C ASP A 232 -3.31 -8.69 4.95
N GLU A 233 -2.93 -9.31 6.06
CA GLU A 233 -3.04 -10.76 6.22
C GLU A 233 -4.49 -11.21 6.17
N VAL A 234 -5.36 -10.49 6.89
CA VAL A 234 -6.79 -10.81 6.98
C VAL A 234 -7.46 -10.66 5.62
N ILE A 235 -7.19 -9.56 4.91
CA ILE A 235 -7.71 -9.33 3.56
C ILE A 235 -7.19 -10.37 2.57
N GLY A 236 -5.90 -10.69 2.64
CA GLY A 236 -5.29 -11.71 1.81
C GLY A 236 -5.91 -13.08 2.01
N ILE A 237 -6.17 -13.49 3.26
CA ILE A 237 -6.86 -14.74 3.59
C ILE A 237 -8.27 -14.76 3.01
N TYR A 238 -9.02 -13.66 3.09
CA TYR A 238 -10.37 -13.60 2.51
C TYR A 238 -10.34 -13.81 1.00
N ALA A 239 -9.49 -13.07 0.30
CA ALA A 239 -9.35 -13.18 -1.15
C ALA A 239 -8.84 -14.56 -1.59
N SER A 240 -7.83 -15.13 -0.91
CA SER A 240 -7.31 -16.46 -1.26
C SER A 240 -8.31 -17.57 -0.98
N THR A 241 -9.16 -17.42 0.04
CA THR A 241 -10.23 -18.39 0.36
C THR A 241 -11.27 -18.40 -0.75
N ILE A 242 -11.69 -17.23 -1.22
CA ILE A 242 -12.62 -17.09 -2.34
C ILE A 242 -12.04 -17.72 -3.61
N MET A 243 -10.75 -17.49 -3.85
CA MET A 243 -10.02 -17.93 -5.04
C MET A 243 -9.48 -19.36 -4.98
N ASP A 244 -9.55 -20.03 -3.83
CA ASP A 244 -8.95 -21.36 -3.58
C ASP A 244 -7.45 -21.44 -3.94
N CYS A 245 -6.67 -20.42 -3.56
CA CYS A 245 -5.24 -20.30 -3.89
C CYS A 245 -4.34 -20.01 -2.66
N PRO A 246 -4.36 -20.87 -1.63
CA PRO A 246 -3.65 -20.63 -0.37
C PRO A 246 -2.13 -20.45 -0.52
N GLU A 247 -1.51 -21.03 -1.54
CA GLU A 247 -0.08 -20.90 -1.82
C GLU A 247 0.34 -19.44 -2.12
N LYS A 248 -0.58 -18.62 -2.62
CA LYS A 248 -0.31 -17.19 -2.91
C LYS A 248 -0.32 -16.32 -1.65
N LEU A 249 -0.77 -16.85 -0.50
CA LEU A 249 -0.60 -16.21 0.81
C LEU A 249 0.86 -16.08 1.24
N THR A 250 1.79 -16.82 0.62
CA THR A 250 3.23 -16.69 0.88
C THR A 250 3.77 -15.29 0.58
N ALA A 251 3.06 -14.51 -0.24
CA ALA A 251 3.39 -13.12 -0.56
C ALA A 251 2.86 -12.10 0.47
N LEU A 252 2.13 -12.54 1.51
CA LEU A 252 1.69 -11.68 2.60
C LEU A 252 2.80 -11.44 3.62
N ASN A 253 2.77 -10.25 4.20
CA ASN A 253 3.93 -9.68 4.88
C ASN A 253 3.94 -9.88 6.39
N ASN A 254 2.78 -9.86 7.05
CA ASN A 254 2.72 -9.74 8.49
C ASN A 254 2.68 -11.11 9.19
N LYS A 255 2.11 -12.17 8.58
CA LYS A 255 2.05 -13.59 9.04
C LYS A 255 1.50 -13.85 10.45
N HIS A 256 1.35 -12.82 11.28
CA HIS A 256 0.96 -12.83 12.68
C HIS A 256 0.11 -11.57 12.99
N PRO A 257 -1.10 -11.44 12.43
CA PRO A 257 -1.94 -10.24 12.56
C PRO A 257 -2.38 -9.92 13.98
N MET A 258 -2.27 -10.87 14.91
CA MET A 258 -2.67 -10.71 16.31
C MET A 258 -1.55 -10.19 17.22
N ILE A 259 -0.31 -10.02 16.72
CA ILE A 259 0.83 -9.60 17.54
C ILE A 259 1.09 -8.11 17.29
N PRO A 260 0.77 -7.19 18.22
CA PRO A 260 1.12 -5.78 18.05
C PRO A 260 2.63 -5.62 17.90
N LEU A 261 3.05 -4.91 16.85
CA LEU A 261 4.47 -4.73 16.53
C LEU A 261 4.95 -3.32 16.91
N PRO A 262 6.23 -3.17 17.29
CA PRO A 262 6.79 -1.85 17.61
C PRO A 262 6.68 -0.86 16.45
N THR A 263 6.36 0.40 16.78
CA THR A 263 6.22 1.50 15.80
C THR A 263 7.52 1.83 15.06
N ALA A 264 8.68 1.50 15.63
CA ALA A 264 9.99 1.69 14.99
C ALA A 264 10.18 0.88 13.69
N GLY A 265 9.37 -0.17 13.48
CA GLY A 265 9.31 -0.95 12.24
C GLY A 265 8.23 -0.50 11.25
N ALA A 266 7.43 0.51 11.59
CA ALA A 266 6.24 0.89 10.81
C ALA A 266 6.56 1.30 9.37
N ALA A 267 7.66 2.03 9.15
CA ALA A 267 8.07 2.47 7.81
C ALA A 267 8.31 1.29 6.84
N PHE A 268 9.04 0.26 7.29
CA PHE A 268 9.26 -0.93 6.48
C PHE A 268 7.97 -1.72 6.27
N ARG A 269 7.12 -1.82 7.29
CA ARG A 269 5.81 -2.48 7.18
C ARG A 269 4.88 -1.75 6.22
N LEU A 270 4.93 -0.43 6.14
CA LEU A 270 4.14 0.36 5.19
C LEU A 270 4.63 0.17 3.74
N LEU A 271 5.94 0.01 3.53
CA LEU A 271 6.46 -0.37 2.21
C LEU A 271 5.92 -1.75 1.79
N LEU A 272 5.94 -2.70 2.72
CA LEU A 272 5.39 -4.04 2.52
C LEU A 272 3.87 -4.01 2.27
N HIS A 273 3.12 -3.18 3.00
CA HIS A 273 1.68 -2.99 2.82
C HIS A 273 1.30 -2.68 1.38
N GLY A 274 1.94 -1.66 0.77
CA GLY A 274 1.73 -1.33 -0.64
C GLY A 274 2.16 -2.44 -1.59
N PHE A 275 3.26 -3.13 -1.29
CA PHE A 275 3.73 -4.28 -2.07
C PHE A 275 2.71 -5.43 -2.06
N SER A 276 2.15 -5.80 -0.90
CA SER A 276 1.14 -6.86 -0.81
C SER A 276 -0.13 -6.51 -1.57
N THR A 277 -0.54 -5.24 -1.60
CA THR A 277 -1.69 -4.79 -2.39
C THR A 277 -1.49 -5.07 -3.88
N GLU A 278 -0.31 -4.74 -4.43
CA GLU A 278 0.00 -5.01 -5.84
C GLU A 278 0.06 -6.50 -6.15
N VAL A 279 0.64 -7.31 -5.26
CA VAL A 279 0.68 -8.77 -5.46
C VAL A 279 -0.71 -9.37 -5.43
N LEU A 280 -1.53 -8.98 -4.45
CA LEU A 280 -2.89 -9.48 -4.29
C LEU A 280 -3.77 -9.05 -5.46
N HIS A 281 -3.67 -7.80 -5.91
CA HIS A 281 -4.41 -7.33 -7.09
C HIS A 281 -3.97 -8.07 -8.35
N ALA A 282 -2.65 -8.22 -8.58
CA ALA A 282 -2.13 -8.95 -9.73
C ALA A 282 -2.58 -10.43 -9.76
N MET A 283 -2.67 -11.07 -8.60
CA MET A 283 -3.26 -12.41 -8.46
C MET A 283 -4.73 -12.44 -8.91
N LEU A 284 -5.53 -11.46 -8.50
CA LEU A 284 -6.94 -11.38 -8.91
C LEU A 284 -7.08 -11.09 -10.40
N VAL A 285 -6.22 -10.24 -10.97
CA VAL A 285 -6.16 -9.99 -12.41
C VAL A 285 -5.83 -11.27 -13.18
N GLN A 286 -4.87 -12.07 -12.71
CA GLN A 286 -4.57 -13.37 -13.33
C GLN A 286 -5.79 -14.30 -13.32
N GLY A 287 -6.47 -14.42 -12.17
CA GLY A 287 -7.68 -15.25 -12.06
C GLY A 287 -8.80 -14.79 -13.00
N LYS A 288 -9.01 -13.47 -13.13
CA LYS A 288 -9.96 -12.90 -14.09
C LYS A 288 -9.63 -13.30 -15.52
N LEU A 289 -8.38 -13.11 -15.94
CA LEU A 289 -7.92 -13.40 -17.29
C LEU A 289 -7.94 -14.91 -17.61
N GLU A 290 -7.81 -15.77 -16.60
CA GLU A 290 -7.92 -17.23 -16.77
C GLU A 290 -9.36 -17.68 -17.02
N LEU A 291 -10.35 -17.03 -16.40
CA LEU A 291 -11.77 -17.33 -16.64
C LEU A 291 -12.31 -16.77 -17.97
N GLU A 292 -11.67 -15.73 -18.50
CA GLU A 292 -12.02 -15.13 -19.79
C GLU A 292 -11.43 -15.89 -21.00
N ARG A 293 -10.57 -16.89 -20.76
CA ARG A 293 -9.95 -17.75 -21.79
C ARG A 293 -10.76 -19.01 -22.05
#